data_AF-A0AAU9V984-F1
#
_entry.id   AF-A0AAU9V984-F1
#
_cell.length_a   1.000
_cell.length_b   1.000
_cell.length_c   1.000
_cell.angle_alpha   90.00
_cell.angle_beta   90.00
_cell.angle_gamma   90.00
#
_symmetry.space_group_name_H-M   'P 1'
#
loop_
_entity.id
_entity.type
_entity.pdbx_description
1 polymer ?
#
loop_
_entity_poly.entity_id
_entity_poly.type
_entity_poly.pdbx_seq_one_letter_code
_entity_poly.pdbx_strand_id
1 'polypeptide(L)'
;MIAPAHTSMLVREFLAKNKTVIMPQPPYSPDLAPADFFLFPKLKTPMKGKRFATIEEIKEKSKQELLAIPKSAFQKCFEDWKKRWHKQMTKKKIGRDYVSKGLKGSQIRKGLSTHIYGL
;
A
#
# COMPACT_ATOMS: atom_id res chain seq x y z
N MET A 1 6.22 -0.60 8.53
CA MET A 1 7.68 -0.40 8.54
C MET A 1 8.20 -1.12 7.31
N ILE A 2 9.13 -0.55 6.53
CA ILE A 2 9.75 -1.28 5.42
C ILE A 2 10.67 -2.33 6.03
N ALA A 3 10.63 -3.57 5.53
CA ALA A 3 11.48 -4.63 6.07
C ALA A 3 12.97 -4.31 5.84
N PRO A 4 13.87 -4.55 6.82
CA PRO A 4 15.30 -4.19 6.72
C PRO A 4 16.00 -4.73 5.46
N ALA A 5 15.58 -5.90 4.98
CA ALA A 5 16.10 -6.50 3.75
C ALA A 5 15.93 -5.57 2.53
N HIS A 6 14.82 -4.86 2.41
CA HIS A 6 14.55 -3.92 1.32
C HIS A 6 15.38 -2.62 1.40
N THR A 7 15.99 -2.34 2.54
CA THR A 7 16.83 -1.15 2.76
C THR A 7 18.33 -1.45 2.82
N SER A 8 18.72 -2.71 2.65
CA SER A 8 20.12 -3.13 2.61
C SER A 8 20.91 -2.42 1.51
N MET A 9 22.22 -2.24 1.72
CA MET A 9 23.11 -1.59 0.75
C MET A 9 23.07 -2.29 -0.61
N LEU A 10 23.18 -3.62 -0.62
CA LEU A 10 23.16 -4.43 -1.84
C LEU A 10 21.89 -4.18 -2.67
N VAL A 11 20.72 -4.13 -2.03
CA VAL A 11 19.46 -3.85 -2.72
C VAL A 11 19.41 -2.42 -3.23
N ARG A 12 19.88 -1.44 -2.45
CA ARG A 12 19.89 -0.03 -2.87
C ARG A 12 20.83 0.21 -4.05
N GLU A 13 22.01 -0.39 -4.04
CA GLU A 13 22.97 -0.34 -5.15
C GLU A 13 22.41 -0.98 -6.41
N PHE A 14 21.79 -2.15 -6.28
CA PHE A 14 21.13 -2.82 -7.39
C PHE A 14 20.03 -1.94 -8.00
N LEU A 15 19.17 -1.34 -7.18
CA LEU A 15 18.08 -0.47 -7.65
C LEU A 15 18.61 0.80 -8.33
N ALA A 16 19.69 1.39 -7.79
CA ALA A 16 20.36 2.54 -8.41
C ALA A 16 20.97 2.19 -9.77
N LYS A 17 21.67 1.05 -9.86
CA LYS A 17 22.24 0.54 -11.13
C LYS A 17 21.17 0.30 -12.20
N ASN A 18 20.01 -0.19 -11.80
CA ASN A 18 18.86 -0.44 -12.68
C ASN A 18 17.93 0.76 -12.86
N LYS A 19 18.30 1.96 -12.39
CA LYS A 19 17.52 3.21 -12.52
C LYS A 19 16.08 3.08 -12.02
N THR A 20 15.85 2.25 -11.00
CA THR A 20 14.52 2.02 -10.45
C THR A 20 14.20 3.08 -9.41
N VAL A 21 13.13 3.84 -9.64
CA VAL A 21 12.66 4.86 -8.69
C VAL A 21 11.99 4.19 -7.50
N ILE A 22 12.52 4.43 -6.30
CA ILE A 22 11.95 3.92 -5.05
C ILE A 22 10.96 4.95 -4.50
N MET A 23 9.70 4.56 -4.37
CA MET A 23 8.69 5.40 -3.72
C MET A 23 8.82 5.34 -2.19
N PRO A 24 8.89 6.49 -1.50
CA PRO A 24 9.11 6.52 -0.05
C PRO A 24 7.89 6.04 0.73
N GLN A 25 7.88 4.80 1.23
CA GLN A 25 6.77 4.32 2.04
C GLN A 25 6.81 4.88 3.48
N PRO A 26 5.74 5.55 3.96
CA PRO A 26 5.63 5.91 5.36
C PRO A 26 5.55 4.67 6.26
N PRO A 27 6.10 4.73 7.49
CA PRO A 27 5.91 3.68 8.49
C PRO A 27 4.42 3.37 8.71
N TYR A 28 4.12 2.10 8.97
CA TYR A 28 2.78 1.57 9.33
C TYR A 28 1.62 2.04 8.42
N SER A 29 1.81 2.03 7.10
CA SER A 29 0.78 2.42 6.13
C SER A 29 0.38 1.26 5.20
N PRO A 30 -0.25 0.18 5.72
CA PRO A 30 -0.70 -0.94 4.89
C PRO A 30 -1.69 -0.51 3.80
N ASP A 31 -2.43 0.58 4.04
CA ASP A 31 -3.33 1.19 3.06
C ASP A 31 -2.64 1.67 1.78
N LEU A 32 -1.31 1.83 1.80
CA LEU A 32 -0.51 2.31 0.68
C LEU A 32 0.20 1.21 -0.10
N ALA A 33 0.04 -0.05 0.27
CA ALA A 33 0.64 -1.18 -0.42
C ALA A 33 -0.40 -1.89 -1.31
N PRO A 34 -0.35 -1.73 -2.64
CA PRO A 34 -1.28 -2.40 -3.56
C PRO A 34 -1.30 -3.93 -3.40
N ALA A 35 -0.16 -4.52 -3.02
CA ALA A 35 -0.11 -5.94 -2.72
C ALA A 35 -1.02 -6.34 -1.55
N ASP A 36 -1.02 -5.56 -0.47
CA ASP A 36 -1.76 -5.84 0.77
C ASP A 36 -3.26 -5.63 0.61
N PHE A 37 -3.69 -4.50 0.03
CA PHE A 37 -5.13 -4.18 -0.04
C PHE A 37 -5.83 -4.74 -1.29
N PHE A 38 -5.09 -5.16 -2.33
CA PHE A 38 -5.68 -5.61 -3.59
C PHE A 38 -5.23 -7.00 -4.01
N LEU A 39 -3.92 -7.25 -4.14
CA LEU A 39 -3.41 -8.48 -4.75
C LEU A 39 -3.62 -9.70 -3.85
N PHE A 40 -3.17 -9.65 -2.60
CA PHE A 40 -3.28 -10.78 -1.68
C PHE A 40 -4.73 -11.15 -1.35
N PRO A 41 -5.67 -10.22 -1.14
CA PRO A 41 -7.07 -10.58 -0.99
C PRO A 41 -7.62 -11.31 -2.22
N LYS A 42 -7.30 -10.85 -3.44
CA LYS A 42 -7.76 -11.49 -4.68
C LYS A 42 -7.18 -12.88 -4.88
N LEU A 43 -5.95 -13.12 -4.42
CA LEU A 43 -5.30 -14.43 -4.49
C LEU A 43 -5.80 -15.38 -3.38
N LYS A 44 -5.87 -14.89 -2.15
CA LYS A 44 -6.17 -15.71 -0.96
C LYS A 44 -7.64 -16.10 -0.87
N THR A 45 -8.57 -15.23 -1.28
CA THR A 45 -10.02 -15.49 -1.19
C THR A 45 -10.45 -16.78 -1.92
N PRO A 46 -10.12 -16.99 -3.22
CA PRO A 46 -10.51 -18.20 -3.94
C PRO A 46 -9.76 -19.46 -3.48
N MET A 47 -8.64 -19.31 -2.78
CA MET A 47 -7.84 -20.40 -2.22
C MET A 47 -8.21 -20.74 -0.77
N LYS A 48 -9.00 -19.89 -0.11
CA LYS A 48 -9.36 -20.04 1.29
C LYS A 48 -10.14 -21.34 1.51
N GLY A 49 -9.74 -22.11 2.52
CA GLY A 49 -10.40 -23.37 2.89
C GLY A 49 -10.07 -24.56 1.99
N LYS A 50 -9.29 -24.38 0.92
CA LYS A 50 -8.80 -25.47 0.09
C LYS A 50 -7.54 -26.07 0.70
N ARG A 51 -7.49 -27.40 0.73
CA ARG A 51 -6.26 -28.15 1.04
C ARG A 51 -5.60 -28.51 -0.27
N PHE A 52 -4.31 -28.24 -0.36
CA PHE A 52 -3.47 -28.61 -1.49
C PHE A 52 -2.51 -29.68 -1.02
N ALA A 53 -2.34 -30.74 -1.80
CA ALA A 53 -1.48 -31.87 -1.44
C ALA A 53 0.00 -31.58 -1.72
N THR A 54 0.28 -30.73 -2.72
CA THR A 54 1.64 -30.42 -3.18
C THR A 54 1.87 -28.93 -3.39
N ILE A 55 3.15 -28.54 -3.44
CA ILE A 55 3.54 -27.16 -3.73
C ILE A 55 3.20 -26.79 -5.19
N GLU A 56 3.29 -27.77 -6.10
CA GLU A 56 2.97 -27.64 -7.52
C GLU A 56 1.51 -27.26 -7.71
N GLU A 57 0.60 -27.89 -6.96
CA GLU A 57 -0.82 -27.58 -6.98
C GLU A 57 -1.09 -26.13 -6.51
N ILE A 58 -0.40 -25.69 -5.45
CA ILE A 58 -0.49 -24.30 -4.96
C ILE A 58 0.01 -23.32 -6.02
N LYS A 59 1.15 -23.61 -6.66
CA LYS A 59 1.75 -22.75 -7.69
C LYS A 59 0.83 -22.61 -8.90
N GLU A 60 0.30 -23.72 -9.41
CA GLU A 60 -0.59 -23.73 -10.56
C GLU A 60 -1.89 -23.00 -10.24
N LYS A 61 -2.51 -23.27 -9.08
CA LYS A 61 -3.71 -22.56 -8.69
C LYS A 61 -3.47 -21.07 -8.50
N SER A 62 -2.35 -20.69 -7.87
CA SER A 62 -1.98 -19.28 -7.70
C SER A 62 -1.80 -18.57 -9.05
N LYS A 63 -1.15 -19.23 -10.02
CA LYS A 63 -0.97 -18.71 -11.37
C LYS A 63 -2.30 -18.48 -12.07
N GLN A 64 -3.23 -19.44 -11.99
CA GLN A 64 -4.56 -19.32 -12.56
C GLN A 64 -5.33 -18.13 -11.97
N GLU A 65 -5.36 -18.00 -10.65
CA GLU A 65 -6.05 -16.89 -9.97
C GLU A 65 -5.42 -15.53 -10.32
N LEU A 66 -4.10 -15.46 -10.48
CA LEU A 66 -3.40 -14.23 -10.91
C LEU A 66 -3.76 -13.85 -12.36
N LEU A 67 -3.79 -14.82 -13.27
CA LEU A 67 -4.14 -14.61 -14.68
C LEU A 67 -5.62 -14.27 -14.87
N ALA A 68 -6.48 -14.71 -13.96
CA ALA A 68 -7.90 -14.36 -13.94
C ALA A 68 -8.17 -12.90 -13.54
N ILE A 69 -7.20 -12.18 -12.97
CA ILE A 69 -7.37 -10.77 -12.63
C ILE A 69 -7.30 -9.93 -13.92
N PRO A 70 -8.40 -9.24 -14.30
CA PRO A 70 -8.38 -8.46 -15.53
C PRO A 70 -7.47 -7.24 -15.40
N LYS A 71 -6.86 -6.84 -16.52
CA LYS A 71 -6.00 -5.64 -16.60
C LYS A 71 -6.69 -4.38 -16.05
N SER A 72 -7.99 -4.23 -16.28
CA SER A 72 -8.78 -3.11 -15.76
C SER A 72 -8.83 -3.05 -14.23
N ALA A 73 -8.80 -4.21 -13.54
CA ALA A 73 -8.74 -4.25 -12.09
C ALA A 73 -7.40 -3.75 -11.55
N PHE A 74 -6.29 -4.09 -12.23
CA PHE A 74 -4.98 -3.52 -11.89
C PHE A 74 -4.95 -2.02 -12.12
N GLN A 75 -5.44 -1.54 -13.27
CA GLN A 75 -5.52 -0.10 -13.55
C GLN A 75 -6.32 0.64 -12.47
N LYS A 76 -7.51 0.14 -12.13
CA LYS A 76 -8.32 0.71 -11.04
C LYS A 76 -7.58 0.72 -9.71
N CYS A 77 -6.87 -0.36 -9.37
CA CYS A 77 -6.05 -0.43 -8.16
C CYS A 77 -4.98 0.67 -8.12
N PHE A 78 -4.29 0.93 -9.23
CA PHE A 78 -3.31 2.02 -9.30
C PHE A 78 -3.93 3.42 -9.22
N GLU A 79 -5.13 3.62 -9.77
CA GLU A 79 -5.88 4.88 -9.57
C GLU A 79 -6.27 5.09 -8.11
N ASP A 80 -6.78 4.06 -7.45
CA ASP A 80 -7.13 4.12 -6.03
C ASP A 80 -5.88 4.33 -5.17
N TRP A 81 -4.75 3.71 -5.53
CA TRP A 81 -3.47 3.93 -4.90
C TRP A 81 -3.01 5.39 -5.00
N LYS A 82 -3.11 6.00 -6.19
CA LYS A 82 -2.81 7.43 -6.38
C LYS A 82 -3.69 8.31 -5.48
N LYS A 83 -5.00 8.04 -5.39
CA LYS A 83 -5.91 8.79 -4.49
C LYS A 83 -5.51 8.65 -3.03
N ARG A 84 -5.19 7.42 -2.58
CA ARG A 84 -4.74 7.16 -1.20
C ARG A 84 -3.44 7.90 -0.88
N TRP A 85 -2.50 7.96 -1.82
CA TRP A 85 -1.27 8.74 -1.69
C TRP A 85 -1.53 10.23 -1.51
N HIS A 86 -2.37 10.82 -2.36
CA HIS A 86 -2.75 12.23 -2.23
C HIS A 86 -3.36 12.50 -0.86
N LYS A 87 -4.28 11.64 -0.42
CA LYS A 87 -4.89 11.73 0.92
C LYS A 87 -3.83 11.73 2.02
N GLN A 88 -2.86 10.82 1.98
CA GLN A 88 -1.79 10.73 2.99
C GLN A 88 -0.85 11.94 2.98
N MET A 89 -0.53 12.48 1.81
CA MET A 89 0.26 13.71 1.70
C MET A 89 -0.49 14.90 2.30
N THR A 90 -1.80 15.01 2.04
CA THR A 90 -2.65 16.03 2.67
C THR A 90 -2.70 15.88 4.18
N LYS A 91 -2.87 14.66 4.72
CA LYS A 91 -2.85 14.41 6.18
C LYS A 91 -1.55 14.91 6.81
N LYS A 92 -0.40 14.61 6.19
CA LYS A 92 0.92 15.03 6.67
C LYS A 92 1.13 16.55 6.60
N LYS A 93 0.61 17.22 5.56
CA LYS A 93 0.68 18.67 5.43
C LYS A 93 -0.15 19.35 6.51
N ILE A 94 -1.41 18.95 6.65
CA ILE A 94 -2.31 19.43 7.69
C ILE A 94 -1.70 19.19 9.08
N GLY A 95 -1.22 17.98 9.39
CA GLY A 95 -0.59 17.71 10.67
C GLY A 95 0.58 18.65 10.99
N ARG A 96 1.44 18.95 10.01
CA ARG A 96 2.54 19.92 10.17
C ARG A 96 2.04 21.34 10.42
N ASP A 97 1.02 21.79 9.67
CA ASP A 97 0.44 23.12 9.79
C ASP A 97 -0.28 23.33 11.14
N TYR A 98 -0.84 22.27 11.71
CA TYR A 98 -1.49 22.33 13.03
C TYR A 98 -0.47 22.33 14.18
N VAL A 99 0.63 21.59 14.04
CA VAL A 99 1.74 21.59 15.01
C VAL A 99 2.45 22.94 15.03
N SER A 100 2.68 23.57 13.88
CA SER A 100 3.28 24.92 13.82
C SER A 100 2.40 26.00 14.46
N LYS A 101 1.08 25.77 14.53
CA LYS A 101 0.11 26.64 15.20
C LYS A 101 -0.09 26.34 16.69
N GLY A 102 0.64 25.38 17.26
CA GLY A 102 0.56 25.04 18.70
C GLY A 102 -0.77 24.40 19.13
N LEU A 103 -1.54 23.83 18.20
CA LEU A 103 -2.87 23.29 18.48
C LEU A 103 -2.81 21.95 19.23
N LYS A 104 -3.71 21.76 20.21
CA LYS A 104 -3.76 20.53 21.04
C LYS A 104 -4.28 19.34 20.23
N GLY A 105 -3.86 18.12 20.58
CA GLY A 105 -4.16 16.89 19.83
C GLY A 105 -5.66 16.58 19.61
N SER A 106 -6.56 17.10 20.44
CA SER A 106 -8.02 17.00 20.25
C SER A 106 -8.54 17.90 19.12
N GLN A 107 -7.93 19.07 18.91
CA GLN A 107 -8.25 20.01 17.82
C GLN A 107 -7.74 19.48 16.48
N ILE A 108 -6.58 18.81 16.48
CA ILE A 108 -5.99 18.18 15.30
C ILE A 108 -6.91 17.07 14.75
N ARG A 109 -7.47 16.21 15.63
CA ARG A 109 -8.37 15.13 15.21
C ARG A 109 -9.67 15.66 14.58
N LYS A 110 -10.28 16.71 15.17
CA LYS A 110 -11.48 17.36 14.62
C LYS A 110 -11.22 18.04 13.28
N GLY A 111 -10.08 18.73 13.13
CA GLY A 111 -9.66 19.39 11.88
C GLY A 111 -9.33 18.41 10.76
N LEU A 112 -8.66 17.30 11.07
CA LEU A 112 -8.42 16.21 10.11
C LEU A 112 -9.73 15.56 9.66
N SER A 113 -10.71 15.38 10.55
CA SER A 113 -12.01 14.81 10.18
C SER A 113 -12.77 15.69 9.18
N THR A 114 -12.87 16.99 9.45
CA THR A 114 -13.57 17.96 8.59
C THR A 114 -12.88 18.16 7.23
N HIS A 115 -11.55 18.31 7.21
CA HIS A 115 -10.81 18.57 5.95
C HIS A 115 -10.60 17.33 5.08
N ILE A 116 -10.60 16.12 5.64
CA ILE A 116 -10.28 14.88 4.90
C ILE A 116 -11.53 14.06 4.58
N TYR A 117 -12.58 14.18 5.39
CA TYR A 117 -13.80 13.38 5.24
C TYR A 117 -15.05 14.21 4.95
N GLY A 118 -14.98 15.55 4.99
CA GLY A 118 -16.07 16.44 4.59
C GLY A 118 -17.38 16.15 5.31
N LEU A 119 -17.41 16.46 6.61
CA LEU A 119 -18.66 16.70 7.36
C LEU A 119 -18.76 18.19 7.64
#